data_AF-A0A2T0TVC5-F1
#
_entry.id   AF-A0A2T0TVC5-F1
#
_cell.length_a   1.000
_cell.length_b   1.000
_cell.length_c   1.000
_cell.angle_alpha   90.00
_cell.angle_beta   90.00
_cell.angle_gamma   90.00
#
_symmetry.space_group_name_H-M   'P 1'
#
loop_
_entity.id
_entity.type
_entity.pdbx_description
1 polymer ?
#
loop_
_entity_poly.entity_id
_entity_poly.type
_entity_poly.pdbx_seq_one_letter_code
_entity_poly.pdbx_strand_id
1 'polypeptide(L)'
;MPASTNAGLPLEWVSPAGERTPSGRVRYRGSLAAADRPLSLHLGFDGSEPPFLDVAMEREEDGSWTAEVPDTDGHILLDCAVSTAEDDWDNNGGADFRLWIGLDPVDAHVHARTRGSDSMGFQSLRTALASGGMTHALVSWQDNAFIDEVTAGVPWLTRLVWVSPGGPGPDDVRRRLSGGAVGLKLHPTYDEYPADAPGLDPFLQAAADAGVPVAVHTAPGPSDPDLVRRLAERFPQVPFVLYHTFLGPEEGRRRAARHAQQLPNLHLETSWCRSAEVRRLIDEVGAERVLFGSDAATDGPVHFVRSPPNIEMTENYNESLLVLARQLPAPTLRALLQDNTRRLFGLAGPRPGEEPTPTADVHQLFVDALQQAERVVGRVGRDQFPLSTPCTEWDVQALLGHLLATVRRAERVAGGRSVESVPQVAAVDPRGGWASRFRAATAKARHAWDAAAPADVVAPWGMLPGPVGLSGFVLELVVHTHDLALSTDYPDPLDQRLATAALRITERLLPTTLRGTGSAFAAPQAVPDGADAYARLSAFLGRAPR
;
A
#
# COMPACT_ATOMS: atom_id res chain seq x y z
N MET A 1 19.96 2.28 15.93
CA MET A 1 19.20 3.41 15.37
C MET A 1 18.44 2.89 14.15
N PRO A 2 17.24 2.29 14.28
CA PRO A 2 16.47 1.87 13.11
C PRO A 2 15.59 3.02 12.62
N ALA A 3 15.65 3.27 11.31
CA ALA A 3 14.91 4.29 10.58
C ALA A 3 13.39 4.06 10.64
N SER A 4 12.63 5.15 10.72
CA SER A 4 11.17 5.12 10.78
C SER A 4 10.59 4.57 9.47
N THR A 5 9.61 3.69 9.62
CA THR A 5 9.03 2.83 8.57
C THR A 5 7.88 3.48 7.79
N ASN A 6 7.93 4.80 7.58
CA ASN A 6 6.93 5.56 6.81
C ASN A 6 7.52 6.48 5.73
N ALA A 7 8.81 6.38 5.38
CA ALA A 7 9.43 7.33 4.45
C ALA A 7 9.08 7.04 2.98
N GLY A 8 7.98 7.60 2.48
CA GLY A 8 7.53 7.44 1.09
C GLY A 8 8.26 8.37 0.12
N LEU A 9 8.11 9.68 0.28
CA LEU A 9 8.71 10.68 -0.60
C LEU A 9 9.46 11.77 0.21
N PRO A 10 10.43 12.49 -0.40
CA PRO A 10 11.17 13.54 0.30
C PRO A 10 10.31 14.72 0.75
N LEU A 11 9.23 15.03 0.02
CA LEU A 11 8.22 16.03 0.37
C LEU A 11 6.84 15.45 0.04
N GLU A 12 5.94 15.45 1.01
CA GLU A 12 4.60 14.88 0.86
C GLU A 12 3.57 15.60 1.74
N TRP A 13 2.29 15.53 1.39
CA TRP A 13 1.21 15.95 2.29
C TRP A 13 1.16 15.05 3.53
N VAL A 14 0.97 15.63 4.71
CA VAL A 14 0.74 14.89 5.96
C VAL A 14 -0.62 14.21 5.93
N SER A 15 -1.65 14.91 5.44
CA SER A 15 -2.99 14.38 5.31
C SER A 15 -3.03 13.25 4.27
N PRO A 16 -3.80 12.18 4.54
CA PRO A 16 -4.13 11.19 3.51
C PRO A 16 -4.73 11.89 2.29
N ALA A 17 -4.56 11.29 1.13
CA ALA A 17 -4.85 12.01 -0.11
C ALA A 17 -6.32 12.37 -0.33
N GLY A 18 -7.25 11.62 0.27
CA GLY A 18 -8.68 11.92 0.26
C GLY A 18 -9.09 13.11 1.15
N GLU A 19 -8.16 13.64 1.95
CA GLU A 19 -8.37 14.71 2.93
C GLU A 19 -7.50 15.94 2.64
N ARG A 20 -6.84 15.99 1.48
CA ARG A 20 -6.06 17.16 1.03
C ARG A 20 -6.99 18.29 0.65
N THR A 21 -7.12 19.28 1.53
CA THR A 21 -7.82 20.54 1.29
C THR A 21 -6.93 21.53 0.52
N PRO A 22 -7.47 22.67 0.02
CA PRO A 22 -6.70 23.78 -0.56
C PRO A 22 -5.71 24.45 0.40
N SER A 23 -5.66 23.99 1.65
CA SER A 23 -4.63 24.27 2.63
C SER A 23 -4.30 22.95 3.34
N GLY A 24 -3.14 22.85 3.97
CA GLY A 24 -2.81 21.66 4.75
C GLY A 24 -1.35 21.56 5.10
N ARG A 25 -1.02 20.55 5.91
CA ARG A 25 0.35 20.35 6.37
C ARG A 25 1.10 19.45 5.40
N VAL A 26 2.33 19.85 5.06
CA VAL A 26 3.28 19.00 4.32
C VAL A 26 4.41 18.59 5.23
N ARG A 27 5.07 17.48 4.90
CA ARG A 27 6.23 16.96 5.61
C ARG A 27 7.39 16.76 4.65
N TYR A 28 8.55 17.18 5.10
CA TYR A 28 9.82 17.12 4.42
C TYR A 28 10.82 16.22 5.16
N ARG A 29 11.48 15.35 4.43
CA ARG A 29 12.54 14.42 4.87
C ARG A 29 13.72 14.38 3.87
N GLY A 30 13.86 15.42 3.05
CA GLY A 30 14.88 15.49 2.00
C GLY A 30 16.29 15.77 2.54
N SER A 31 17.17 16.22 1.65
CA SER A 31 18.61 16.34 1.93
C SER A 31 18.95 17.33 3.03
N LEU A 32 18.10 18.34 3.26
CA LEU A 32 18.28 19.38 4.28
C LEU A 32 17.62 19.02 5.62
N ALA A 33 16.93 17.88 5.75
CA ALA A 33 16.21 17.56 6.99
C ALA A 33 17.13 17.44 8.23
N ALA A 34 18.40 17.07 8.00
CA ALA A 34 19.42 16.99 9.04
C ALA A 34 20.10 18.34 9.37
N ALA A 35 19.69 19.44 8.75
CA ALA A 35 20.27 20.76 9.01
C ALA A 35 19.98 21.23 10.44
N ASP A 36 20.99 21.86 11.07
CA ASP A 36 20.88 22.49 12.39
C ASP A 36 20.31 23.93 12.34
N ARG A 37 19.67 24.28 11.22
CA ARG A 37 19.15 25.62 10.93
C ARG A 37 17.67 25.57 10.59
N PRO A 38 16.91 26.66 10.79
CA PRO A 38 15.52 26.75 10.35
C PRO A 38 15.40 26.50 8.84
N LEU A 39 14.40 25.71 8.44
CA LEU A 39 14.06 25.51 7.04
C LEU A 39 12.87 26.40 6.64
N SER A 40 12.83 26.77 5.36
CA SER A 40 11.68 27.43 4.72
C SER A 40 11.26 26.61 3.50
N LEU A 41 9.95 26.40 3.38
CA LEU A 41 9.31 25.84 2.19
C LEU A 41 8.97 26.99 1.24
N HIS A 42 9.55 26.95 0.05
CA HIS A 42 9.32 27.89 -1.04
C HIS A 42 8.24 27.34 -1.95
N LEU A 43 7.17 28.12 -2.16
CA LEU A 43 5.99 27.73 -2.92
C LEU A 43 5.84 28.62 -4.17
N GLY A 44 5.86 27.98 -5.33
CA GLY A 44 5.29 28.48 -6.59
C GLY A 44 3.96 27.80 -6.88
N PHE A 45 3.19 28.38 -7.79
CA PHE A 45 1.81 27.96 -8.06
C PHE A 45 1.58 27.73 -9.54
N ASP A 46 1.02 26.58 -9.91
CA ASP A 46 0.61 26.27 -11.29
C ASP A 46 1.69 26.60 -12.35
N GLY A 47 2.96 26.36 -12.04
CA GLY A 47 4.11 26.66 -12.91
C GLY A 47 4.35 28.15 -13.19
N SER A 48 3.83 29.08 -12.38
CA SER A 48 4.01 30.52 -12.57
C SER A 48 5.31 31.05 -11.96
N GLU A 49 5.84 32.10 -12.59
CA GLU A 49 6.88 32.97 -12.03
C GLU A 49 6.35 33.79 -10.82
N PRO A 50 7.22 34.49 -10.05
CA PRO A 50 6.87 35.18 -8.80
C PRO A 50 5.57 36.03 -8.83
N PRO A 51 4.91 36.24 -7.67
CA PRO A 51 5.46 36.08 -6.31
C PRO A 51 5.43 34.63 -5.82
N PHE A 52 6.57 34.18 -5.30
CA PHE A 52 6.64 32.97 -4.50
C PHE A 52 6.23 33.26 -3.07
N LEU A 53 5.83 32.22 -2.36
CA LEU A 53 5.52 32.28 -0.95
C LEU A 53 6.51 31.43 -0.15
N ASP A 54 7.10 32.04 0.86
CA ASP A 54 7.98 31.36 1.80
C ASP A 54 7.23 31.04 3.10
N VAL A 55 7.23 29.78 3.47
CA VAL A 55 6.59 29.28 4.69
C VAL A 55 7.66 28.70 5.60
N ALA A 56 7.74 29.22 6.83
CA ALA A 56 8.65 28.67 7.83
C ALA A 56 8.26 27.22 8.17
N MET A 57 9.26 26.34 8.29
CA MET A 57 9.05 24.94 8.64
C MET A 57 9.32 24.69 10.14
N GLU A 58 8.59 23.75 10.72
CA GLU A 58 8.72 23.29 12.09
C GLU A 58 9.43 21.93 12.13
N ARG A 59 10.41 21.77 13.02
CA ARG A 59 11.12 20.50 13.19
C ARG A 59 10.33 19.55 14.10
N GLU A 60 10.15 18.32 13.66
CA GLU A 60 9.44 17.26 14.36
C GLU A 60 10.39 16.35 15.16
N GLU A 61 9.86 15.61 16.14
CA GLU A 61 10.63 14.70 16.99
C GLU A 61 11.32 13.56 16.22
N ASP A 62 10.75 13.14 15.08
CA ASP A 62 11.31 12.11 14.21
C ASP A 62 12.43 12.62 13.29
N GLY A 63 12.80 13.90 13.41
CA GLY A 63 13.80 14.57 12.59
C GLY A 63 13.30 15.07 11.24
N SER A 64 12.01 14.87 10.91
CA SER A 64 11.37 15.50 9.77
C SER A 64 11.04 16.97 10.03
N TRP A 65 10.65 17.68 8.98
CA TRP A 65 10.16 19.05 9.09
C TRP A 65 8.77 19.15 8.50
N THR A 66 7.92 20.01 9.02
CA THR A 66 6.59 20.24 8.48
C THR A 66 6.30 21.72 8.24
N ALA A 67 5.37 22.01 7.33
CA ALA A 67 4.94 23.38 7.06
C ALA A 67 3.44 23.39 6.78
N GLU A 68 2.77 24.45 7.24
CA GLU A 68 1.36 24.70 6.89
C GLU A 68 1.30 25.44 5.55
N VAL A 69 0.85 24.75 4.51
CA VAL A 69 0.53 25.35 3.22
C VAL A 69 -0.74 26.19 3.40
N PRO A 70 -0.70 27.51 3.18
CA PRO A 70 -1.88 28.35 3.31
C PRO A 70 -2.87 28.09 2.18
N ASP A 71 -4.05 28.70 2.28
CA ASP A 71 -5.05 28.66 1.20
C ASP A 71 -4.43 29.13 -0.12
N THR A 72 -4.52 28.27 -1.13
CA THR A 72 -3.85 28.45 -2.42
C THR A 72 -4.70 29.21 -3.44
N ASP A 73 -5.79 29.86 -3.03
CA ASP A 73 -6.62 30.74 -3.87
C ASP A 73 -7.06 30.09 -5.19
N GLY A 74 -7.42 28.81 -5.13
CA GLY A 74 -7.90 28.03 -6.28
C GLY A 74 -6.80 27.44 -7.16
N HIS A 75 -5.52 27.63 -6.84
CA HIS A 75 -4.43 26.86 -7.44
C HIS A 75 -4.54 25.37 -7.06
N ILE A 76 -4.15 24.50 -7.99
CA ILE A 76 -4.33 23.04 -7.88
C ILE A 76 -2.99 22.29 -7.84
N LEU A 77 -1.90 22.98 -8.17
CA LEU A 77 -0.55 22.45 -8.20
C LEU A 77 0.42 23.42 -7.52
N LEU A 78 1.30 22.88 -6.69
CA LEU A 78 2.36 23.62 -6.02
C LEU A 78 3.70 23.14 -6.54
N ASP A 79 4.53 24.07 -7.00
CA ASP A 79 5.95 23.85 -7.27
C ASP A 79 6.72 24.21 -6.00
N CYS A 80 7.52 23.29 -5.47
CA CYS A 80 8.08 23.38 -4.13
C CYS A 80 9.59 23.17 -4.11
N ALA A 81 10.27 23.98 -3.30
CA ALA A 81 11.66 23.77 -2.91
C ALA A 81 11.84 24.05 -1.42
N VAL A 82 12.87 23.50 -0.80
CA VAL A 82 13.18 23.74 0.62
C VAL A 82 14.54 24.40 0.73
N SER A 83 14.69 25.40 1.59
CA SER A 83 15.97 26.08 1.81
C SER A 83 16.24 26.36 3.29
N THR A 84 17.51 26.66 3.62
CA THR A 84 17.92 27.08 4.98
C THR A 84 17.93 28.61 5.16
N ALA A 85 17.23 29.36 4.29
CA ALA A 85 17.24 30.82 4.17
C ALA A 85 18.58 31.46 3.72
N GLU A 86 19.69 30.74 3.75
CA GLU A 86 20.99 31.16 3.21
C GLU A 86 21.48 30.15 2.16
N ASP A 87 21.35 30.49 0.88
CA ASP A 87 21.95 29.89 -0.34
C ASP A 87 21.89 28.36 -0.59
N ASP A 88 21.52 27.54 0.38
CA ASP A 88 21.39 26.08 0.28
C ASP A 88 19.95 25.67 0.00
N TRP A 89 19.76 24.95 -1.10
CA TRP A 89 18.46 24.54 -1.62
C TRP A 89 18.38 23.03 -1.84
N ASP A 90 17.27 22.43 -1.41
CA ASP A 90 16.78 21.16 -1.92
C ASP A 90 15.62 21.43 -2.88
N ASN A 91 15.95 21.41 -4.16
CA ASN A 91 15.02 21.55 -5.28
C ASN A 91 14.86 20.23 -6.04
N ASN A 92 14.84 19.10 -5.30
CA ASN A 92 14.68 17.76 -5.85
C ASN A 92 15.73 17.43 -6.94
N GLY A 93 16.97 17.89 -6.77
CA GLY A 93 18.03 17.69 -7.76
C GLY A 93 17.84 18.47 -9.06
N GLY A 94 17.25 19.67 -8.99
CA GLY A 94 17.05 20.58 -10.12
C GLY A 94 15.74 20.38 -10.88
N ALA A 95 14.81 19.59 -10.36
CA ALA A 95 13.52 19.29 -11.01
C ALA A 95 12.31 19.80 -10.21
N ASP A 96 12.55 20.45 -9.07
CA ASP A 96 11.59 20.86 -8.05
C ASP A 96 10.70 19.70 -7.55
N PHE A 97 10.12 19.87 -6.37
CA PHE A 97 9.05 18.99 -5.92
C PHE A 97 7.72 19.53 -6.45
N ARG A 98 6.78 18.65 -6.77
CA ARG A 98 5.39 19.06 -7.04
C ARG A 98 4.42 18.42 -6.08
N LEU A 99 3.43 19.18 -5.66
CA LEU A 99 2.34 18.70 -4.82
C LEU A 99 1.01 19.05 -5.47
N TRP A 100 0.14 18.05 -5.58
CA TRP A 100 -1.23 18.25 -6.05
C TRP A 100 -2.19 18.52 -4.89
N ILE A 101 -3.12 19.43 -5.11
CA ILE A 101 -4.18 19.77 -4.17
C ILE A 101 -5.43 18.99 -4.55
N GLY A 102 -6.00 18.24 -3.60
CA GLY A 102 -7.23 17.47 -3.80
C GLY A 102 -7.13 16.30 -4.79
N LEU A 103 -5.92 15.91 -5.20
CA LEU A 103 -5.64 14.76 -6.06
C LEU A 103 -4.57 13.85 -5.45
N ASP A 104 -4.64 12.57 -5.81
CA ASP A 104 -3.68 11.51 -5.46
C ASP A 104 -3.15 10.79 -6.70
N PRO A 105 -2.34 11.47 -7.53
CA PRO A 105 -2.00 10.97 -8.85
C PRO A 105 -1.21 9.67 -8.81
N VAL A 106 -1.58 8.76 -9.71
CA VAL A 106 -0.94 7.46 -9.92
C VAL A 106 -0.33 7.45 -11.31
N ASP A 107 0.97 7.20 -11.39
CA ASP A 107 1.63 6.92 -12.66
C ASP A 107 1.44 5.44 -13.02
N ALA A 108 0.62 5.15 -14.04
CA ALA A 108 0.31 3.78 -14.43
C ALA A 108 1.48 3.07 -15.14
N HIS A 109 2.55 3.79 -15.50
CA HIS A 109 3.60 3.22 -16.33
C HIS A 109 4.98 3.76 -15.97
N VAL A 110 5.71 3.02 -15.13
CA VAL A 110 7.12 3.32 -14.81
C VAL A 110 8.03 2.09 -14.86
N HIS A 111 9.33 2.36 -14.90
CA HIS A 111 10.42 1.42 -15.03
C HIS A 111 11.53 1.72 -14.03
N ALA A 112 12.06 0.64 -13.44
CA ALA A 112 13.29 0.64 -12.66
C ALA A 112 14.11 -0.59 -13.03
N ARG A 113 15.36 -0.39 -13.44
CA ARG A 113 16.31 -1.44 -13.82
C ARG A 113 17.53 -1.51 -12.89
N THR A 114 17.86 -0.43 -12.20
CA THR A 114 18.96 -0.35 -11.21
C THR A 114 18.49 0.34 -9.94
N ARG A 115 19.29 0.27 -8.87
CA ARG A 115 19.07 1.08 -7.65
C ARG A 115 19.58 2.52 -7.78
N GLY A 116 20.24 2.89 -8.88
CA GLY A 116 21.03 4.11 -9.01
C GLY A 116 20.23 5.35 -9.39
N SER A 117 20.97 6.41 -9.73
CA SER A 117 20.45 7.70 -10.22
C SER A 117 20.70 7.90 -11.73
N ASP A 118 20.87 6.81 -12.47
CA ASP A 118 20.99 6.79 -13.92
C ASP A 118 19.62 6.62 -14.60
N SER A 119 19.59 6.59 -15.94
CA SER A 119 18.37 6.27 -16.70
C SER A 119 17.79 4.93 -16.22
N MET A 120 16.48 4.95 -15.91
CA MET A 120 15.72 3.87 -15.28
C MET A 120 16.29 3.41 -13.92
N GLY A 121 17.04 4.25 -13.21
CA GLY A 121 17.44 3.99 -11.83
C GLY A 121 16.32 4.28 -10.85
N PHE A 122 16.22 3.51 -9.76
CA PHE A 122 15.19 3.70 -8.72
C PHE A 122 15.29 5.07 -8.03
N GLN A 123 16.50 5.60 -7.80
CA GLN A 123 16.64 6.95 -7.25
C GLN A 123 16.19 8.01 -8.26
N SER A 124 16.50 7.82 -9.54
CA SER A 124 15.98 8.69 -10.60
C SER A 124 14.46 8.64 -10.71
N LEU A 125 13.87 7.45 -10.57
CA LEU A 125 12.42 7.29 -10.55
C LEU A 125 11.80 8.08 -9.39
N ARG A 126 12.37 7.99 -8.19
CA ARG A 126 11.90 8.77 -7.04
C ARG A 126 11.95 10.27 -7.30
N THR A 127 13.05 10.78 -7.85
CA THR A 127 13.19 12.20 -8.21
C THR A 127 12.18 12.61 -9.28
N ALA A 128 12.05 11.82 -10.35
CA ALA A 128 11.12 12.10 -11.45
C ALA A 128 9.66 12.13 -10.97
N LEU A 129 9.23 11.15 -10.18
CA LEU A 129 7.87 11.09 -9.65
C LEU A 129 7.57 12.23 -8.68
N ALA A 130 8.54 12.57 -7.82
CA ALA A 130 8.40 13.72 -6.93
C ALA A 130 8.30 15.06 -7.71
N SER A 131 8.98 15.17 -8.85
CA SER A 131 8.86 16.32 -9.76
C SER A 131 7.52 16.36 -10.50
N GLY A 132 6.90 15.21 -10.77
CA GLY A 132 5.53 15.15 -11.32
C GLY A 132 4.42 15.29 -10.27
N GLY A 133 4.77 15.22 -8.98
CA GLY A 133 3.82 15.14 -7.87
C GLY A 133 3.05 13.81 -7.86
N MET A 134 3.63 12.75 -8.41
CA MET A 134 3.05 11.42 -8.40
C MET A 134 3.19 10.81 -7.00
N THR A 135 2.07 10.29 -6.50
CA THR A 135 1.96 9.77 -5.14
C THR A 135 2.06 8.26 -5.09
N HIS A 136 1.80 7.62 -6.22
CA HIS A 136 1.87 6.19 -6.40
C HIS A 136 2.31 5.87 -7.84
N ALA A 137 2.91 4.71 -8.07
CA ALA A 137 3.25 4.28 -9.42
C ALA A 137 3.18 2.76 -9.60
N LEU A 138 2.93 2.33 -10.84
CA LEU A 138 3.00 0.94 -11.28
C LEU A 138 4.32 0.68 -11.99
N VAL A 139 5.19 -0.12 -11.36
CA VAL A 139 6.52 -0.43 -11.89
C VAL A 139 6.57 -1.81 -12.54
N SER A 140 7.30 -1.89 -13.64
CA SER A 140 7.63 -3.17 -14.27
C SER A 140 9.02 -3.14 -14.88
N TRP A 141 9.67 -4.31 -14.93
CA TRP A 141 10.89 -4.55 -15.67
C TRP A 141 11.05 -6.06 -15.89
N GLN A 142 11.78 -6.46 -16.93
CA GLN A 142 11.97 -7.87 -17.28
C GLN A 142 12.59 -8.71 -16.15
N ASP A 143 13.42 -8.09 -15.32
CA ASP A 143 13.91 -8.71 -14.10
C ASP A 143 12.88 -8.57 -12.99
N ASN A 144 11.92 -9.51 -12.98
CA ASN A 144 10.88 -9.55 -11.94
C ASN A 144 11.48 -9.66 -10.54
N ALA A 145 12.61 -10.34 -10.34
CA ALA A 145 13.20 -10.50 -9.01
C ALA A 145 13.76 -9.17 -8.49
N PHE A 146 14.40 -8.38 -9.35
CA PHE A 146 14.80 -7.02 -9.01
C PHE A 146 13.60 -6.14 -8.64
N ILE A 147 12.50 -6.22 -9.40
CA ILE A 147 11.27 -5.49 -9.09
C ILE A 147 10.67 -5.93 -7.75
N ASP A 148 10.68 -7.23 -7.46
CA ASP A 148 10.23 -7.77 -6.17
C ASP A 148 11.04 -7.19 -5.01
N GLU A 149 12.35 -7.03 -5.19
CA GLU A 149 13.28 -6.49 -4.19
C GLU A 149 13.12 -4.97 -4.00
N VAL A 150 13.02 -4.21 -5.09
CA VAL A 150 12.97 -2.74 -5.04
C VAL A 150 11.63 -2.22 -4.53
N THR A 151 10.56 -2.99 -4.71
CA THR A 151 9.22 -2.64 -4.19
C THR A 151 8.99 -3.09 -2.76
N ALA A 152 9.85 -3.94 -2.20
CA ALA A 152 9.72 -4.43 -0.84
C ALA A 152 9.82 -3.27 0.18
N GLY A 153 8.74 -3.02 0.91
CA GLY A 153 8.67 -1.95 1.91
C GLY A 153 8.55 -0.54 1.31
N VAL A 154 8.25 -0.41 0.02
CA VAL A 154 8.06 0.88 -0.67
C VAL A 154 6.56 1.08 -0.94
N PRO A 155 5.82 1.76 -0.06
CA PRO A 155 4.34 1.78 -0.10
C PRO A 155 3.76 2.51 -1.32
N TRP A 156 4.51 3.43 -1.93
CA TRP A 156 4.09 4.20 -3.11
C TRP A 156 4.37 3.48 -4.45
N LEU A 157 4.99 2.30 -4.43
CA LEU A 157 5.38 1.61 -5.66
C LEU A 157 4.79 0.21 -5.68
N THR A 158 4.00 -0.11 -6.71
CA THR A 158 3.37 -1.42 -6.87
C THR A 158 3.82 -2.10 -8.15
N ARG A 159 4.14 -3.39 -8.06
CA ARG A 159 4.73 -4.15 -9.16
C ARG A 159 3.68 -4.76 -10.10
N LEU A 160 4.01 -4.76 -11.39
CA LEU A 160 3.43 -5.65 -12.39
C LEU A 160 4.42 -6.77 -12.71
N VAL A 161 3.92 -7.95 -13.07
CA VAL A 161 4.76 -9.10 -13.45
C VAL A 161 5.04 -9.05 -14.95
N TRP A 162 6.31 -8.92 -15.33
CA TRP A 162 6.72 -9.06 -16.73
C TRP A 162 6.60 -10.51 -17.17
N VAL A 163 5.88 -10.77 -18.26
CA VAL A 163 5.71 -12.14 -18.79
C VAL A 163 5.94 -12.18 -20.29
N SER A 164 6.46 -13.31 -20.76
CA SER A 164 6.68 -13.61 -22.16
C SER A 164 6.60 -15.12 -22.39
N PRO A 165 6.39 -15.60 -23.63
CA PRO A 165 6.36 -17.05 -23.92
C PRO A 165 7.64 -17.80 -23.51
N GLY A 166 8.79 -17.12 -23.48
CA GLY A 166 10.08 -17.67 -23.01
C GLY A 166 10.45 -17.25 -21.57
N GLY A 167 9.55 -16.57 -20.87
CA GLY A 167 9.80 -15.94 -19.56
C GLY A 167 9.47 -16.84 -18.37
N PRO A 168 9.04 -16.26 -17.22
CA PRO A 168 8.71 -17.05 -16.03
C PRO A 168 7.58 -18.04 -16.32
N GLY A 169 7.57 -19.19 -15.63
CA GLY A 169 6.47 -20.16 -15.76
C GLY A 169 5.15 -19.62 -15.18
N PRO A 170 3.97 -20.08 -15.63
CA PRO A 170 2.68 -19.60 -15.11
C PRO A 170 2.50 -19.69 -13.59
N ASP A 171 3.06 -20.71 -12.94
CA ASP A 171 3.00 -20.85 -11.47
C ASP A 171 3.82 -19.79 -10.74
N ASP A 172 4.92 -19.37 -11.35
CA ASP A 172 5.78 -18.29 -10.87
C ASP A 172 5.04 -16.95 -10.93
N VAL A 173 4.26 -16.74 -12.00
CA VAL A 173 3.38 -15.59 -12.18
C VAL A 173 2.26 -15.59 -11.14
N ARG A 174 1.55 -16.72 -10.96
CA ARG A 174 0.50 -16.85 -9.93
C ARG A 174 1.04 -16.56 -8.53
N ARG A 175 2.24 -17.05 -8.20
CA ARG A 175 2.88 -16.76 -6.91
C ARG A 175 3.13 -15.27 -6.70
N ARG A 176 3.58 -14.54 -7.73
CA ARG A 176 3.80 -13.08 -7.65
C ARG A 176 2.50 -12.30 -7.53
N LEU A 177 1.45 -12.71 -8.25
CA LEU A 177 0.11 -12.13 -8.12
C LEU A 177 -0.42 -12.30 -6.68
N SER A 178 -0.38 -13.51 -6.14
CA SER A 178 -0.74 -13.76 -4.73
C SER A 178 0.16 -13.03 -3.73
N GLY A 179 1.37 -12.65 -4.14
CA GLY A 179 2.31 -11.85 -3.37
C GLY A 179 2.11 -10.34 -3.48
N GLY A 180 1.01 -9.86 -4.09
CA GLY A 180 0.68 -8.44 -4.19
C GLY A 180 1.11 -7.74 -5.48
N ALA A 181 1.53 -8.48 -6.51
CA ALA A 181 1.56 -7.92 -7.86
C ALA A 181 0.13 -7.72 -8.38
N VAL A 182 -0.12 -6.60 -9.05
CA VAL A 182 -1.50 -6.14 -9.38
C VAL A 182 -1.88 -6.27 -10.85
N GLY A 183 -1.02 -6.91 -11.64
CA GLY A 183 -1.26 -7.11 -13.07
C GLY A 183 -0.04 -7.67 -13.77
N LEU A 184 -0.19 -7.91 -15.07
CA LEU A 184 0.88 -8.40 -15.92
C LEU A 184 1.38 -7.29 -16.86
N LYS A 185 2.63 -7.40 -17.28
CA LYS A 185 3.26 -6.56 -18.30
C LYS A 185 3.74 -7.43 -19.45
N LEU A 186 3.29 -7.10 -20.66
CA LEU A 186 3.72 -7.67 -21.92
C LEU A 186 4.54 -6.63 -22.70
N HIS A 187 5.63 -7.07 -23.31
CA HIS A 187 6.39 -6.25 -24.26
C HIS A 187 6.76 -7.03 -25.53
N PRO A 188 5.79 -7.27 -26.43
CA PRO A 188 5.97 -8.12 -27.62
C PRO A 188 7.11 -7.68 -28.54
N THR A 189 7.36 -6.37 -28.67
CA THR A 189 8.49 -5.84 -29.45
C THR A 189 9.85 -6.16 -28.85
N TYR A 190 9.97 -6.12 -27.51
CA TYR A 190 11.24 -6.31 -26.82
C TYR A 190 11.57 -7.80 -26.72
N ASP A 191 10.56 -8.60 -26.41
CA ASP A 191 10.67 -10.05 -26.26
C ASP A 191 10.48 -10.82 -27.59
N GLU A 192 10.37 -10.09 -28.72
CA GLU A 192 10.35 -10.62 -30.09
C GLU A 192 9.24 -11.66 -30.39
N TYR A 193 8.00 -11.36 -30.03
CA TYR A 193 6.83 -12.19 -30.35
C TYR A 193 5.62 -11.34 -30.80
N PRO A 194 4.69 -11.86 -31.62
CA PRO A 194 3.47 -11.12 -31.95
C PRO A 194 2.52 -11.08 -30.74
N ALA A 195 1.90 -9.93 -30.46
CA ALA A 195 1.11 -9.73 -29.24
C ALA A 195 -0.08 -10.71 -29.09
N ASP A 196 -0.56 -11.32 -30.17
CA ASP A 196 -1.62 -12.35 -30.16
C ASP A 196 -1.10 -13.79 -30.09
N ALA A 197 0.19 -13.99 -29.80
CA ALA A 197 0.83 -15.30 -29.72
C ALA A 197 0.07 -16.26 -28.78
N PRO A 198 -0.26 -17.49 -29.20
CA PRO A 198 -0.92 -18.48 -28.34
C PRO A 198 -0.11 -18.87 -27.09
N GLY A 199 1.22 -18.69 -27.14
CA GLY A 199 2.09 -18.92 -25.98
C GLY A 199 1.80 -18.02 -24.78
N LEU A 200 1.01 -16.95 -24.95
CA LEU A 200 0.57 -16.09 -23.86
C LEU A 200 -0.65 -16.63 -23.09
N ASP A 201 -1.41 -17.56 -23.66
CA ASP A 201 -2.70 -17.99 -23.12
C ASP A 201 -2.63 -18.48 -21.66
N PRO A 202 -1.60 -19.25 -21.23
CA PRO A 202 -1.48 -19.65 -19.83
C PRO A 202 -1.33 -18.46 -18.86
N PHE A 203 -0.67 -17.37 -19.28
CA PHE A 203 -0.50 -16.18 -18.47
C PHE A 203 -1.76 -15.33 -18.43
N LEU A 204 -2.47 -15.22 -19.56
CA LEU A 204 -3.75 -14.53 -19.64
C LEU A 204 -4.84 -15.26 -18.85
N GLN A 205 -4.79 -16.58 -18.82
CA GLN A 205 -5.65 -17.36 -17.92
C GLN A 205 -5.30 -17.06 -16.46
N ALA A 206 -4.01 -16.99 -16.08
CA ALA A 206 -3.62 -16.61 -14.72
C ALA A 206 -4.08 -15.18 -14.35
N ALA A 207 -4.04 -14.23 -15.30
CA ALA A 207 -4.58 -12.88 -15.09
C ALA A 207 -6.10 -12.90 -14.90
N ALA A 208 -6.82 -13.66 -15.73
CA ALA A 208 -8.27 -13.85 -15.62
C ALA A 208 -8.67 -14.47 -14.28
N ASP A 209 -7.98 -15.53 -13.86
CA ASP A 209 -8.24 -16.23 -12.59
C ASP A 209 -8.01 -15.30 -11.38
N ALA A 210 -7.01 -14.42 -11.46
CA ALA A 210 -6.70 -13.45 -10.42
C ALA A 210 -7.53 -12.15 -10.51
N GLY A 211 -8.29 -11.95 -11.60
CA GLY A 211 -9.05 -10.72 -11.83
C GLY A 211 -8.18 -9.47 -12.01
N VAL A 212 -6.97 -9.61 -12.58
CA VAL A 212 -6.02 -8.51 -12.75
C VAL A 212 -5.85 -8.09 -14.22
N PRO A 213 -5.56 -6.81 -14.49
CA PRO A 213 -5.34 -6.32 -15.85
C PRO A 213 -3.98 -6.72 -16.43
N VAL A 214 -3.87 -6.57 -17.75
CA VAL A 214 -2.65 -6.82 -18.54
C VAL A 214 -2.26 -5.56 -19.31
N ALA A 215 -1.13 -4.98 -18.94
CA ALA A 215 -0.51 -3.87 -19.64
C ALA A 215 0.33 -4.37 -20.83
N VAL A 216 0.14 -3.78 -22.01
CA VAL A 216 0.81 -4.19 -23.24
C VAL A 216 1.50 -2.98 -23.85
N HIS A 217 2.83 -3.06 -24.01
CA HIS A 217 3.54 -2.10 -24.86
C HIS A 217 2.94 -2.13 -26.27
N THR A 218 2.62 -0.98 -26.86
CA THR A 218 1.97 -0.90 -28.17
C THR A 218 2.76 0.00 -29.12
N ALA A 219 3.20 -0.54 -30.26
CA ALA A 219 4.07 0.11 -31.25
C ALA A 219 3.99 -0.61 -32.61
N PRO A 220 4.52 -0.06 -33.71
CA PRO A 220 4.56 -0.76 -35.00
C PRO A 220 5.19 -2.17 -34.90
N GLY A 221 4.61 -3.13 -35.62
CA GLY A 221 5.16 -4.48 -35.75
C GLY A 221 4.57 -5.48 -34.74
N PRO A 222 5.38 -6.20 -33.94
CA PRO A 222 4.89 -7.28 -33.08
C PRO A 222 3.92 -6.82 -31.99
N SER A 223 3.92 -5.53 -31.68
CA SER A 223 3.07 -4.89 -30.68
C SER A 223 1.96 -4.02 -31.30
N ASP A 224 1.59 -4.26 -32.56
CA ASP A 224 0.57 -3.46 -33.24
C ASP A 224 -0.80 -3.57 -32.52
N PRO A 225 -1.56 -2.47 -32.39
CA PRO A 225 -2.85 -2.49 -31.69
C PRO A 225 -3.87 -3.46 -32.29
N ASP A 226 -3.74 -3.83 -33.58
CA ASP A 226 -4.60 -4.85 -34.19
C ASP A 226 -4.33 -6.26 -33.65
N LEU A 227 -3.11 -6.53 -33.15
CA LEU A 227 -2.74 -7.77 -32.47
C LEU A 227 -3.29 -7.77 -31.04
N VAL A 228 -3.12 -6.66 -30.32
CA VAL A 228 -3.64 -6.50 -28.95
C VAL A 228 -5.17 -6.61 -28.92
N ARG A 229 -5.87 -6.03 -29.92
CA ARG A 229 -7.32 -6.22 -30.09
C ARG A 229 -7.71 -7.70 -30.16
N ARG A 230 -7.00 -8.51 -30.96
CA ARG A 230 -7.29 -9.95 -31.09
C ARG A 230 -7.06 -10.70 -29.78
N LEU A 231 -6.05 -10.28 -29.01
CA LEU A 231 -5.80 -10.80 -27.67
C LEU A 231 -6.98 -10.49 -26.73
N ALA A 232 -7.46 -9.25 -26.76
CA ALA A 232 -8.59 -8.79 -25.94
C ALA A 232 -9.93 -9.46 -26.32
N GLU A 233 -10.14 -9.75 -27.60
CA GLU A 233 -11.29 -10.54 -28.09
C GLU A 233 -11.22 -12.00 -27.60
N ARG A 234 -10.00 -12.56 -27.53
CA ARG A 234 -9.77 -13.94 -27.07
C ARG A 234 -9.94 -14.09 -25.55
N PHE A 235 -9.67 -13.03 -24.78
CA PHE A 235 -9.79 -12.98 -23.32
C PHE A 235 -10.69 -11.81 -22.87
N PRO A 236 -12.01 -11.85 -23.15
CA PRO A 236 -12.92 -10.74 -22.88
C PRO A 236 -13.08 -10.40 -21.39
N GLN A 237 -12.74 -11.33 -20.50
CA GLN A 237 -12.77 -11.16 -19.04
C GLN A 237 -11.55 -10.43 -18.49
N VAL A 238 -10.48 -10.29 -19.27
CA VAL A 238 -9.23 -9.63 -18.86
C VAL A 238 -9.25 -8.19 -19.36
N PRO A 239 -9.09 -7.19 -18.48
CA PRO A 239 -8.84 -5.83 -18.93
C PRO A 239 -7.42 -5.68 -19.49
N PHE A 240 -7.27 -5.04 -20.63
CA PHE A 240 -5.98 -4.73 -21.24
C PHE A 240 -5.75 -3.23 -21.30
N VAL A 241 -4.51 -2.80 -21.05
CA VAL A 241 -4.09 -1.40 -21.15
C VAL A 241 -3.05 -1.28 -22.26
N LEU A 242 -3.37 -0.51 -23.31
CA LEU A 242 -2.44 -0.21 -24.39
C LEU A 242 -1.51 0.92 -23.94
N TYR A 243 -0.29 0.56 -23.54
CA TYR A 243 0.72 1.54 -23.16
C TYR A 243 1.16 2.37 -24.35
N HIS A 244 1.37 3.66 -24.06
CA HIS A 244 1.58 4.75 -25.01
C HIS A 244 0.38 5.05 -25.92
N THR A 245 -0.72 4.31 -25.76
CA THR A 245 -1.82 4.13 -26.72
C THR A 245 -1.34 3.49 -28.03
N PHE A 246 -0.29 4.07 -28.62
CA PHE A 246 0.55 3.55 -29.68
C PHE A 246 1.80 4.44 -29.83
N LEU A 247 2.99 3.87 -29.71
CA LEU A 247 4.27 4.55 -29.93
C LEU A 247 4.69 4.48 -31.40
N GLY A 248 4.11 5.36 -32.23
CA GLY A 248 4.37 5.41 -33.67
C GLY A 248 3.52 6.45 -34.39
N PRO A 249 3.34 6.34 -35.72
CA PRO A 249 2.51 7.26 -36.49
C PRO A 249 1.07 7.40 -35.98
N GLU A 250 0.47 8.57 -36.17
CA GLU A 250 -0.86 8.91 -35.64
C GLU A 250 -1.96 7.89 -36.00
N GLU A 251 -1.91 7.30 -37.20
CA GLU A 251 -2.90 6.29 -37.62
C GLU A 251 -2.97 5.08 -36.67
N GLY A 252 -1.86 4.68 -36.04
CA GLY A 252 -1.89 3.61 -35.05
C GLY A 252 -2.63 4.01 -33.78
N ARG A 253 -2.52 5.27 -33.34
CA ARG A 253 -3.31 5.80 -32.20
C ARG A 253 -4.79 5.87 -32.54
N ARG A 254 -5.13 6.24 -33.78
CA ARG A 254 -6.51 6.23 -34.28
C ARG A 254 -7.09 4.80 -34.28
N ARG A 255 -6.31 3.80 -34.69
CA ARG A 255 -6.71 2.38 -34.58
C ARG A 255 -6.90 1.95 -33.12
N ALA A 256 -5.95 2.26 -32.24
CA ALA A 256 -6.05 1.93 -30.81
C ALA A 256 -7.32 2.52 -30.17
N ALA A 257 -7.63 3.80 -30.45
CA ALA A 257 -8.85 4.45 -29.98
C ALA A 257 -10.13 3.77 -30.50
N ARG A 258 -10.19 3.43 -31.80
CA ARG A 258 -11.32 2.69 -32.38
C ARG A 258 -11.52 1.33 -31.71
N HIS A 259 -10.44 0.61 -31.41
CA HIS A 259 -10.54 -0.68 -30.73
C HIS A 259 -11.05 -0.52 -29.30
N ALA A 260 -10.59 0.48 -28.57
CA ALA A 260 -11.08 0.78 -27.22
C ALA A 260 -12.55 1.24 -27.18
N GLN A 261 -13.06 1.86 -28.24
CA GLN A 261 -14.49 2.13 -28.40
C GLN A 261 -15.31 0.85 -28.61
N GLN A 262 -14.76 -0.12 -29.35
CA GLN A 262 -15.44 -1.36 -29.72
C GLN A 262 -15.39 -2.43 -28.63
N LEU A 263 -14.30 -2.48 -27.85
CA LEU A 263 -14.07 -3.51 -26.83
C LEU A 263 -14.05 -2.89 -25.44
N PRO A 264 -14.99 -3.25 -24.55
CA PRO A 264 -15.11 -2.65 -23.22
C PRO A 264 -13.98 -3.02 -22.26
N ASN A 265 -13.19 -4.06 -22.57
CA ASN A 265 -12.03 -4.48 -21.81
C ASN A 265 -10.71 -3.88 -22.34
N LEU A 266 -10.75 -2.93 -23.28
CA LEU A 266 -9.57 -2.19 -23.73
C LEU A 266 -9.53 -0.77 -23.15
N HIS A 267 -8.40 -0.45 -22.52
CA HIS A 267 -8.07 0.85 -21.96
C HIS A 267 -6.82 1.43 -22.65
N LEU A 268 -6.68 2.75 -22.63
CA LEU A 268 -5.56 3.47 -23.22
C LEU A 268 -4.73 4.14 -22.13
N GLU A 269 -3.41 4.11 -22.27
CA GLU A 269 -2.49 4.83 -21.39
C GLU A 269 -1.68 5.87 -22.21
N THR A 270 -1.37 7.02 -21.61
CA THR A 270 -1.03 8.24 -22.36
C THR A 270 0.45 8.65 -22.34
N SER A 271 1.36 7.80 -21.88
CA SER A 271 2.79 8.10 -21.93
C SER A 271 3.22 8.45 -23.35
N TRP A 272 4.07 9.47 -23.47
CA TRP A 272 4.53 10.08 -24.73
C TRP A 272 3.44 10.70 -25.62
N CYS A 273 2.22 10.88 -25.11
CA CYS A 273 1.18 11.64 -25.80
C CYS A 273 1.17 13.09 -25.32
N ARG A 274 1.13 14.03 -26.27
CA ARG A 274 0.91 15.45 -25.95
C ARG A 274 -0.49 15.68 -25.36
N SER A 275 -0.65 16.75 -24.60
CA SER A 275 -1.88 17.17 -23.90
C SER A 275 -3.08 17.27 -24.84
N ALA A 276 -2.88 17.74 -26.07
CA ALA A 276 -3.92 17.76 -27.10
C ALA A 276 -4.39 16.36 -27.52
N GLU A 277 -3.47 15.39 -27.60
CA GLU A 277 -3.78 14.00 -27.91
C GLU A 277 -4.51 13.32 -26.75
N VAL A 278 -4.09 13.58 -25.51
CA VAL A 278 -4.79 13.07 -24.31
C VAL A 278 -6.25 13.52 -24.28
N ARG A 279 -6.52 14.82 -24.52
CA ARG A 279 -7.90 15.33 -24.59
C ARG A 279 -8.72 14.67 -25.69
N ARG A 280 -8.12 14.48 -26.87
CA ARG A 280 -8.75 13.77 -27.98
C ARG A 280 -9.14 12.34 -27.61
N LEU A 281 -8.24 11.60 -26.96
CA LEU A 281 -8.51 10.23 -26.52
C LEU A 281 -9.65 10.18 -25.49
N ILE A 282 -9.70 11.12 -24.56
CA ILE A 282 -10.80 11.27 -23.60
C ILE A 282 -12.13 11.55 -24.32
N ASP A 283 -12.13 12.49 -25.27
CA ASP A 283 -13.33 12.86 -26.02
C ASP A 283 -13.87 11.70 -26.88
N GLU A 284 -12.97 10.89 -27.46
CA GLU A 284 -13.35 9.77 -28.33
C GLU A 284 -13.76 8.51 -27.56
N VAL A 285 -13.02 8.16 -26.50
CA VAL A 285 -13.12 6.83 -25.86
C VAL A 285 -13.84 6.90 -24.50
N GLY A 286 -13.92 8.08 -23.91
CA GLY A 286 -14.46 8.30 -22.56
C GLY A 286 -13.35 8.40 -21.52
N ALA A 287 -13.51 9.36 -20.59
CA ALA A 287 -12.53 9.64 -19.55
C ALA A 287 -12.24 8.42 -18.66
N GLU A 288 -13.18 7.49 -18.51
CA GLU A 288 -13.07 6.29 -17.67
C GLU A 288 -12.18 5.18 -18.26
N ARG A 289 -11.79 5.33 -19.53
CA ARG A 289 -10.96 4.35 -20.26
C ARG A 289 -9.54 4.85 -20.58
N VAL A 290 -9.19 6.06 -20.14
CA VAL A 290 -7.88 6.68 -20.38
C VAL A 290 -7.13 6.83 -19.06
N LEU A 291 -5.90 6.32 -19.00
CA LEU A 291 -5.04 6.34 -17.83
C LEU A 291 -3.82 7.22 -18.11
N PHE A 292 -3.39 7.98 -17.10
CA PHE A 292 -2.08 8.61 -17.15
C PHE A 292 -0.96 7.62 -16.83
N GLY A 293 0.13 7.73 -17.57
CA GLY A 293 1.43 7.21 -17.20
C GLY A 293 2.51 8.00 -17.93
N SER A 294 3.75 7.93 -17.43
CA SER A 294 4.84 8.75 -17.96
C SER A 294 5.95 7.96 -18.66
N ASP A 295 6.04 6.65 -18.46
CA ASP A 295 7.20 5.84 -18.85
C ASP A 295 8.51 6.27 -18.16
N ALA A 296 8.39 6.87 -16.96
CA ALA A 296 9.53 7.27 -16.14
C ALA A 296 10.27 6.05 -15.60
N ALA A 297 11.56 6.11 -15.27
CA ALA A 297 12.47 7.23 -15.47
C ALA A 297 13.38 6.96 -16.67
N THR A 298 12.80 6.72 -17.86
CA THR A 298 13.58 6.46 -19.09
C THR A 298 14.61 7.57 -19.37
N ASP A 299 14.29 8.82 -19.01
CA ASP A 299 15.22 9.96 -19.13
C ASP A 299 15.98 10.29 -17.83
N GLY A 300 15.97 9.40 -16.84
CA GLY A 300 16.58 9.63 -15.53
C GLY A 300 15.78 10.62 -14.66
N PRO A 301 16.43 11.35 -13.74
CA PRO A 301 15.75 12.11 -12.69
C PRO A 301 14.94 13.31 -13.23
N VAL A 302 15.35 13.88 -14.36
CA VAL A 302 14.72 15.06 -14.97
C VAL A 302 13.57 14.71 -15.92
N HIS A 303 13.07 13.47 -15.89
CA HIS A 303 12.13 12.96 -16.90
C HIS A 303 10.83 13.79 -17.03
N PHE A 304 10.34 14.40 -15.95
CA PHE A 304 9.14 15.25 -16.00
C PHE A 304 9.39 16.67 -16.52
N VAL A 305 10.64 17.14 -16.48
CA VAL A 305 11.05 18.53 -16.80
C VAL A 305 12.12 18.58 -17.90
N ARG A 306 12.27 17.50 -18.67
CA ARG A 306 13.38 17.34 -19.60
C ARG A 306 13.39 18.44 -20.67
N SER A 307 14.60 18.91 -21.01
CA SER A 307 14.86 19.82 -22.13
C SER A 307 15.97 19.23 -23.05
N PRO A 308 15.75 19.09 -24.37
CA PRO A 308 14.50 19.37 -25.09
C PRO A 308 13.35 18.46 -24.61
N PRO A 309 12.09 18.85 -24.84
CA PRO A 309 10.95 18.14 -24.28
C PRO A 309 10.85 16.70 -24.77
N ASN A 310 10.36 15.81 -23.92
CA ASN A 310 10.31 14.37 -24.19
C ASN A 310 8.97 13.92 -24.79
N ILE A 311 7.89 14.69 -24.65
CA ILE A 311 6.58 14.35 -25.22
C ILE A 311 6.47 14.88 -26.64
N GLU A 312 6.56 13.98 -27.63
CA GLU A 312 6.51 14.30 -29.06
C GLU A 312 7.43 15.46 -29.48
N MET A 313 8.47 15.72 -28.68
CA MET A 313 9.38 16.87 -28.81
C MET A 313 8.69 18.26 -28.71
N THR A 314 7.49 18.33 -28.11
CA THR A 314 6.66 19.55 -28.06
C THR A 314 6.51 20.15 -26.66
N GLU A 315 6.38 19.30 -25.64
CA GLU A 315 6.18 19.70 -24.24
C GLU A 315 6.81 18.63 -23.33
N ASN A 316 7.11 18.99 -22.08
CA ASN A 316 7.47 18.01 -21.06
C ASN A 316 6.23 17.60 -20.26
N TYR A 317 6.32 16.57 -19.41
CA TYR A 317 5.18 16.11 -18.61
C TYR A 317 4.66 17.19 -17.66
N ASN A 318 5.54 18.02 -17.10
CA ASN A 318 5.13 19.06 -16.18
C ASN A 318 4.33 20.18 -16.85
N GLU A 319 4.67 20.56 -18.07
CA GLU A 319 3.89 21.47 -18.91
C GLU A 319 2.57 20.81 -19.34
N SER A 320 2.62 19.56 -19.80
CA SER A 320 1.46 18.80 -20.25
C SER A 320 0.40 18.65 -19.15
N LEU A 321 0.83 18.26 -17.95
CA LEU A 321 -0.04 18.09 -16.78
C LEU A 321 -0.71 19.41 -16.38
N LEU A 322 0.03 20.52 -16.44
CA LEU A 322 -0.53 21.84 -16.16
C LEU A 322 -1.57 22.27 -17.20
N VAL A 323 -1.30 22.02 -18.49
CA VAL A 323 -2.26 22.25 -19.58
C VAL A 323 -3.53 21.44 -19.36
N LEU A 324 -3.39 20.15 -19.06
CA LEU A 324 -4.52 19.25 -18.81
C LEU A 324 -5.31 19.68 -17.58
N ALA A 325 -4.63 20.07 -16.50
CA ALA A 325 -5.28 20.48 -15.26
C ALA A 325 -6.09 21.78 -15.42
N ARG A 326 -5.64 22.69 -16.29
CA ARG A 326 -6.37 23.92 -16.64
C ARG A 326 -7.55 23.70 -17.60
N GLN A 327 -7.48 22.68 -18.45
CA GLN A 327 -8.45 22.49 -19.54
C GLN A 327 -9.50 21.41 -19.27
N LEU A 328 -9.20 20.44 -18.40
CA LEU A 328 -10.12 19.35 -18.09
C LEU A 328 -11.01 19.71 -16.88
N PRO A 329 -12.29 19.30 -16.88
CA PRO A 329 -13.10 19.33 -15.67
C PRO A 329 -12.46 18.51 -14.55
N ALA A 330 -12.57 18.95 -13.29
CA ALA A 330 -11.95 18.27 -12.15
C ALA A 330 -12.27 16.76 -12.04
N PRO A 331 -13.53 16.29 -12.29
CA PRO A 331 -13.81 14.86 -12.29
C PRO A 331 -13.07 14.09 -13.40
N THR A 332 -12.90 14.70 -14.58
CA THR A 332 -12.18 14.12 -15.70
C THR A 332 -10.68 14.03 -15.42
N LEU A 333 -10.11 15.10 -14.87
CA LEU A 333 -8.71 15.12 -14.43
C LEU A 333 -8.44 14.05 -13.37
N ARG A 334 -9.34 13.91 -12.39
CA ARG A 334 -9.26 12.88 -11.35
C ARG A 334 -9.39 11.47 -11.94
N ALA A 335 -10.30 11.26 -12.88
CA ALA A 335 -10.42 9.97 -13.57
C ALA A 335 -9.10 9.58 -14.24
N LEU A 336 -8.53 10.50 -15.02
CA LEU A 336 -7.28 10.31 -15.77
C LEU A 336 -6.08 10.04 -14.86
N LEU A 337 -5.85 10.91 -13.86
CA LEU A 337 -4.65 10.87 -13.03
C LEU A 337 -4.75 9.88 -11.86
N GLN A 338 -5.94 9.42 -11.49
CA GLN A 338 -6.14 8.69 -10.23
C GLN A 338 -7.12 7.52 -10.36
N ASP A 339 -8.40 7.81 -10.57
CA ASP A 339 -9.46 6.84 -10.26
C ASP A 339 -9.43 5.64 -11.20
N ASN A 340 -9.06 5.84 -12.47
CA ASN A 340 -9.02 4.77 -13.46
C ASN A 340 -7.94 3.74 -13.13
N THR A 341 -6.70 4.19 -12.88
CA THR A 341 -5.59 3.30 -12.54
C THR A 341 -5.89 2.55 -11.23
N ARG A 342 -6.39 3.25 -10.22
CA ARG A 342 -6.70 2.61 -8.93
C ARG A 342 -7.80 1.56 -9.05
N ARG A 343 -8.90 1.89 -9.73
CA ARG A 343 -10.01 0.95 -9.97
C ARG A 343 -9.56 -0.26 -10.79
N LEU A 344 -8.82 -0.01 -11.87
CA LEU A 344 -8.45 -1.07 -12.83
C LEU A 344 -7.45 -2.06 -12.24
N PHE A 345 -6.47 -1.57 -11.48
CA PHE A 345 -5.43 -2.40 -10.86
C PHE A 345 -5.73 -2.78 -9.40
N GLY A 346 -6.94 -2.50 -8.91
CA GLY A 346 -7.33 -2.82 -7.53
C GLY A 346 -6.44 -2.16 -6.47
N LEU A 347 -5.85 -1.01 -6.78
CA LEU A 347 -5.08 -0.25 -5.80
C LEU A 347 -6.06 0.31 -4.78
N ALA A 348 -5.68 0.24 -3.50
CA ALA A 348 -6.46 0.91 -2.46
C ALA A 348 -6.64 2.39 -2.86
N GLY A 349 -7.91 2.81 -2.99
CA GLY A 349 -8.22 4.24 -3.01
C GLY A 349 -7.82 4.87 -1.68
N PRO A 350 -7.46 6.15 -1.63
CA PRO A 350 -7.44 6.85 -0.36
C PRO A 350 -8.86 6.84 0.19
N ARG A 351 -9.08 6.21 1.36
CA ARG A 351 -10.40 6.15 1.99
C ARG A 351 -10.73 7.54 2.55
N PRO A 352 -11.87 8.18 2.20
CA PRO A 352 -12.31 9.40 2.87
C PRO A 352 -12.66 9.07 4.32
N GLY A 353 -12.08 9.78 5.29
CA GLY A 353 -12.39 9.58 6.70
C GLY A 353 -11.71 8.36 7.34
N GLU A 354 -10.65 7.83 6.72
CA GLU A 354 -9.59 7.25 7.53
C GLU A 354 -8.62 8.38 7.86
N GLU A 355 -8.82 9.04 9.02
CA GLU A 355 -7.68 9.36 9.88
C GLU A 355 -6.70 8.21 9.72
N PRO A 356 -5.38 8.47 9.49
CA PRO A 356 -4.41 7.44 9.19
C PRO A 356 -4.79 6.29 10.07
N THR A 357 -5.34 5.20 9.50
CA THR A 357 -5.62 4.07 10.38
C THR A 357 -4.23 3.80 10.87
N PRO A 358 -3.94 4.01 12.17
CA PRO A 358 -2.58 3.87 12.60
C PRO A 358 -2.26 2.46 12.12
N THR A 359 -1.06 2.22 11.61
CA THR A 359 -0.52 0.86 11.69
C THR A 359 -0.73 0.48 13.14
N ALA A 360 -1.88 -0.13 13.46
CA ALA A 360 -2.61 0.31 14.65
C ALA A 360 -1.65 0.16 15.77
N ASP A 361 -1.26 1.29 16.39
CA ASP A 361 -0.04 1.37 17.18
C ASP A 361 -0.04 0.10 18.00
N VAL A 362 0.90 -0.82 17.74
CA VAL A 362 0.72 -2.21 18.20
C VAL A 362 0.59 -2.21 19.72
N HIS A 363 1.14 -1.18 20.33
CA HIS A 363 0.92 -0.76 21.70
C HIS A 363 -0.54 -0.37 22.02
N GLN A 364 -1.16 0.56 21.28
CA GLN A 364 -2.59 0.86 21.42
C GLN A 364 -3.50 -0.37 21.15
N LEU A 365 -3.21 -1.19 20.13
CA LEU A 365 -3.93 -2.47 19.92
C LEU A 365 -3.83 -3.40 21.12
N PHE A 366 -2.65 -3.45 21.74
CA PHE A 366 -2.42 -4.24 22.94
C PHE A 366 -3.22 -3.68 24.12
N VAL A 367 -3.26 -2.37 24.32
CA VAL A 367 -4.09 -1.71 25.34
C VAL A 367 -5.58 -2.02 25.13
N ASP A 368 -6.08 -1.90 23.90
CA ASP A 368 -7.50 -2.14 23.58
C ASP A 368 -7.86 -3.63 23.74
N ALA A 369 -6.96 -4.54 23.33
CA ALA A 369 -7.14 -5.97 23.53
C ALA A 369 -7.16 -6.36 25.01
N LEU A 370 -6.30 -5.75 25.85
CA LEU A 370 -6.33 -5.95 27.30
C LEU A 370 -7.67 -5.47 27.91
N GLN A 371 -8.15 -4.29 27.51
CA GLN A 371 -9.43 -3.75 27.99
C GLN A 371 -10.62 -4.62 27.59
N GLN A 372 -10.64 -5.12 26.35
CA GLN A 372 -11.68 -6.05 25.91
C GLN A 372 -11.61 -7.38 26.69
N ALA A 373 -10.42 -7.95 26.87
CA ALA A 373 -10.23 -9.17 27.66
C ALA A 373 -10.72 -8.97 29.10
N GLU A 374 -10.45 -7.83 29.74
CA GLU A 374 -10.95 -7.51 31.08
C GLU A 374 -12.49 -7.52 31.15
N ARG A 375 -13.17 -6.96 30.13
CA ARG A 375 -14.64 -6.93 30.07
C ARG A 375 -15.22 -8.34 30.00
N VAL A 376 -14.68 -9.18 29.11
CA VAL A 376 -15.15 -10.56 28.93
C VAL A 376 -14.83 -11.41 30.16
N VAL A 377 -13.58 -11.40 30.65
CA VAL A 377 -13.16 -12.14 31.85
C VAL A 377 -13.96 -11.73 33.09
N GLY A 378 -14.31 -10.44 33.20
CA GLY A 378 -15.11 -9.90 34.30
C GLY A 378 -16.56 -10.41 34.35
N ARG A 379 -17.08 -10.98 33.25
CA ARG A 379 -18.43 -11.54 33.18
C ARG A 379 -18.50 -13.05 33.37
N VAL A 380 -17.35 -13.75 33.36
CA VAL A 380 -17.33 -15.22 33.49
C VAL A 380 -17.80 -15.63 34.89
N GLY A 381 -18.86 -16.42 34.94
CA GLY A 381 -19.40 -17.05 36.14
C GLY A 381 -18.63 -18.32 36.53
N ARG A 382 -18.67 -18.67 37.82
CA ARG A 382 -18.00 -19.89 38.33
C ARG A 382 -18.57 -21.18 37.73
N ASP A 383 -19.87 -21.19 37.49
CA ASP A 383 -20.63 -22.27 36.86
C ASP A 383 -20.23 -22.51 35.39
N GLN A 384 -19.63 -21.52 34.74
CA GLN A 384 -19.18 -21.61 33.34
C GLN A 384 -17.80 -22.25 33.19
N PHE A 385 -17.07 -22.50 34.28
CA PHE A 385 -15.69 -23.00 34.25
C PHE A 385 -15.53 -24.33 33.49
N PRO A 386 -16.44 -25.32 33.62
CA PRO A 386 -16.34 -26.59 32.91
C PRO A 386 -16.78 -26.55 31.44
N LEU A 387 -17.24 -25.40 30.92
CA LEU A 387 -17.72 -25.31 29.54
C LEU A 387 -16.56 -25.50 28.55
N SER A 388 -16.83 -26.20 27.45
CA SER A 388 -15.86 -26.42 26.38
C SER A 388 -15.58 -25.14 25.60
N THR A 389 -14.37 -25.02 25.05
CA THR A 389 -13.98 -23.87 24.23
C THR A 389 -13.64 -24.28 22.79
N PRO A 390 -13.61 -23.33 21.83
CA PRO A 390 -13.10 -23.59 20.47
C PRO A 390 -11.66 -24.13 20.44
N CYS A 391 -10.85 -23.85 21.46
CA CYS A 391 -9.58 -24.54 21.71
C CYS A 391 -9.87 -25.84 22.45
N THR A 392 -10.01 -26.95 21.70
CA THR A 392 -10.50 -28.24 22.22
C THR A 392 -9.68 -28.83 23.37
N GLU A 393 -8.46 -28.36 23.60
CA GLU A 393 -7.59 -28.75 24.71
C GLU A 393 -7.95 -28.07 26.04
N TRP A 394 -8.76 -27.01 26.01
CA TRP A 394 -9.06 -26.18 27.17
C TRP A 394 -10.57 -26.03 27.41
N ASP A 395 -10.96 -26.20 28.68
CA ASP A 395 -12.22 -25.67 29.20
C ASP A 395 -12.08 -24.17 29.52
N VAL A 396 -13.18 -23.50 29.88
CA VAL A 396 -13.18 -22.07 30.23
C VAL A 396 -12.19 -21.75 31.36
N GLN A 397 -12.04 -22.63 32.35
CA GLN A 397 -11.08 -22.42 33.44
C GLN A 397 -9.63 -22.41 32.93
N ALA A 398 -9.27 -23.37 32.06
CA ALA A 398 -7.97 -23.45 31.44
C ALA A 398 -7.72 -22.27 30.49
N LEU A 399 -8.72 -21.86 29.70
CA LEU A 399 -8.62 -20.70 28.81
C LEU A 399 -8.39 -19.39 29.58
N LEU A 400 -9.08 -19.19 30.71
CA LEU A 400 -8.83 -18.08 31.64
C LEU A 400 -7.39 -18.11 32.18
N GLY A 401 -6.91 -19.30 32.53
CA GLY A 401 -5.54 -19.51 32.99
C GLY A 401 -4.51 -19.19 31.91
N HIS A 402 -4.79 -19.54 30.66
CA HIS A 402 -3.95 -19.25 29.51
C HIS A 402 -3.89 -17.74 29.24
N LEU A 403 -5.04 -17.05 29.15
CA LEU A 403 -5.10 -15.59 29.01
C LEU A 403 -4.30 -14.88 30.12
N LEU A 404 -4.44 -15.31 31.37
CA LEU A 404 -3.67 -14.76 32.49
C LEU A 404 -2.16 -15.00 32.34
N ALA A 405 -1.76 -16.17 31.85
CA ALA A 405 -0.36 -16.46 31.56
C ALA A 405 0.19 -15.61 30.42
N THR A 406 -0.58 -15.43 29.34
CA THR A 406 -0.23 -14.59 28.18
C THR A 406 0.02 -13.14 28.58
N VAL A 407 -0.86 -12.55 29.39
CA VAL A 407 -0.67 -11.19 29.93
C VAL A 407 0.60 -11.10 30.80
N ARG A 408 0.88 -12.11 31.63
CA ARG A 408 2.10 -12.16 32.45
C ARG A 408 3.36 -12.30 31.61
N ARG A 409 3.31 -13.05 30.49
CA ARG A 409 4.42 -13.13 29.55
C ARG A 409 4.67 -11.79 28.89
N ALA A 410 3.62 -11.11 28.42
CA ALA A 410 3.75 -9.77 27.83
C ALA A 410 4.45 -8.80 28.81
N GLU A 411 4.08 -8.81 30.09
CA GLU A 411 4.74 -8.02 31.14
C GLU A 411 6.22 -8.35 31.33
N ARG A 412 6.59 -9.64 31.32
CA ARG A 412 7.97 -10.09 31.46
C ARG A 412 8.83 -9.71 30.25
N VAL A 413 8.27 -9.89 29.05
CA VAL A 413 8.92 -9.58 27.77
C VAL A 413 9.24 -8.09 27.67
N ALA A 414 8.30 -7.20 28.05
CA ALA A 414 8.55 -5.77 28.11
C ALA A 414 9.76 -5.40 28.97
N GLY A 415 9.94 -6.08 30.10
CA GLY A 415 11.06 -5.87 31.02
C GLY A 415 12.33 -6.65 30.68
N GLY A 416 12.42 -7.27 29.50
CA GLY A 416 13.58 -8.08 29.09
C GLY A 416 13.82 -9.34 29.94
N ARG A 417 12.79 -9.83 30.66
CA ARG A 417 12.91 -10.99 31.55
C ARG A 417 12.48 -12.27 30.85
N SER A 418 13.15 -13.38 31.17
CA SER A 418 12.77 -14.71 30.69
C SER A 418 11.31 -15.08 31.06
N VAL A 419 10.62 -15.69 30.10
CA VAL A 419 9.24 -16.19 30.22
C VAL A 419 9.15 -17.66 30.62
N GLU A 420 10.29 -18.39 30.70
CA GLU A 420 10.32 -19.84 31.00
C GLU A 420 9.65 -20.19 32.34
N SER A 421 9.70 -19.27 33.31
CA SER A 421 9.06 -19.42 34.61
C SER A 421 7.54 -19.20 34.59
N VAL A 422 6.96 -18.75 33.48
CA VAL A 422 5.51 -18.53 33.32
C VAL A 422 4.90 -19.77 32.66
N PRO A 423 4.00 -20.52 33.34
CA PRO A 423 3.40 -21.74 32.79
C PRO A 423 2.45 -21.43 31.64
N GLN A 424 2.26 -22.35 30.67
CA GLN A 424 1.37 -22.14 29.51
C GLN A 424 -0.06 -21.76 29.93
N VAL A 425 -0.53 -22.38 31.01
CA VAL A 425 -1.80 -22.12 31.67
C VAL A 425 -1.52 -21.79 33.15
N ALA A 426 -1.89 -20.59 33.59
CA ALA A 426 -1.78 -20.21 34.99
C ALA A 426 -2.93 -20.80 35.82
N ALA A 427 -2.67 -21.15 37.08
CA ALA A 427 -3.72 -21.62 37.98
C ALA A 427 -4.75 -20.52 38.26
N VAL A 428 -6.04 -20.83 38.05
CA VAL A 428 -7.18 -19.97 38.36
C VAL A 428 -7.98 -20.61 39.49
N ASP A 429 -8.13 -19.90 40.62
CA ASP A 429 -8.90 -20.37 41.77
C ASP A 429 -10.41 -20.17 41.53
N PRO A 430 -11.21 -21.24 41.43
CA PRO A 430 -12.66 -21.15 41.22
C PRO A 430 -13.40 -20.58 42.44
N ARG A 431 -12.75 -20.43 43.60
CA ARG A 431 -13.36 -19.85 44.80
C ARG A 431 -13.54 -18.33 44.70
N GLY A 432 -12.86 -17.65 43.77
CA GLY A 432 -13.06 -16.22 43.53
C GLY A 432 -11.80 -15.44 43.14
N GLY A 433 -12.02 -14.22 42.64
CA GLY A 433 -10.97 -13.22 42.42
C GLY A 433 -10.14 -13.42 41.14
N TRP A 434 -10.59 -14.23 40.18
CA TRP A 434 -9.92 -14.34 38.88
C TRP A 434 -9.97 -13.02 38.11
N ALA A 435 -11.13 -12.36 38.07
CA ALA A 435 -11.31 -11.09 37.38
C ALA A 435 -10.42 -9.97 37.94
N SER A 436 -10.31 -9.85 39.28
CA SER A 436 -9.44 -8.86 39.91
C SER A 436 -7.96 -9.16 39.70
N ARG A 437 -7.56 -10.45 39.74
CA ARG A 437 -6.18 -10.86 39.43
C ARG A 437 -5.82 -10.63 37.97
N PHE A 438 -6.76 -10.87 37.05
CA PHE A 438 -6.58 -10.59 35.62
C PHE A 438 -6.39 -9.09 35.39
N ARG A 439 -7.30 -8.26 35.92
CA ARG A 439 -7.20 -6.78 35.88
C ARG A 439 -5.87 -6.26 36.47
N ALA A 440 -5.39 -6.86 37.55
CA ALA A 440 -4.11 -6.48 38.13
C ALA A 440 -2.93 -6.88 37.23
N ALA A 441 -3.03 -7.99 36.48
CA ALA A 441 -2.01 -8.41 35.53
C ALA A 441 -2.01 -7.54 34.27
N THR A 442 -3.18 -7.21 33.72
CA THR A 442 -3.32 -6.33 32.55
C THR A 442 -2.79 -4.93 32.84
N ALA A 443 -3.08 -4.36 34.01
CA ALA A 443 -2.53 -3.08 34.45
C ALA A 443 -1.00 -3.08 34.51
N LYS A 444 -0.39 -4.16 35.01
CA LYS A 444 1.08 -4.31 35.05
C LYS A 444 1.68 -4.47 33.65
N ALA A 445 1.05 -5.27 32.80
CA ALA A 445 1.52 -5.49 31.44
C ALA A 445 1.45 -4.20 30.63
N ARG A 446 0.33 -3.46 30.71
CA ARG A 446 0.19 -2.13 30.11
C ARG A 446 1.28 -1.17 30.60
N HIS A 447 1.42 -0.99 31.92
CA HIS A 447 2.44 -0.10 32.48
C HIS A 447 3.86 -0.50 32.04
N ALA A 448 4.17 -1.79 31.96
CA ALA A 448 5.49 -2.24 31.52
C ALA A 448 5.78 -1.88 30.07
N TRP A 449 4.79 -1.99 29.18
CA TRP A 449 4.92 -1.62 27.77
C TRP A 449 4.88 -0.10 27.55
N ASP A 450 4.08 0.64 28.32
CA ASP A 450 4.06 2.12 28.33
C ASP A 450 5.45 2.67 28.69
N ALA A 451 6.15 2.03 29.63
CA ALA A 451 7.41 2.53 30.18
C ALA A 451 8.68 2.11 29.40
N ALA A 452 8.66 0.93 28.76
CA ALA A 452 9.89 0.31 28.24
C ALA A 452 10.14 0.54 26.75
N ALA A 453 9.08 0.58 25.93
CA ALA A 453 9.14 0.66 24.45
C ALA A 453 10.38 -0.02 23.82
N PRO A 454 10.64 -1.32 24.12
CA PRO A 454 11.92 -1.95 23.78
C PRO A 454 12.12 -2.07 22.27
N ALA A 455 13.35 -1.81 21.79
CA ALA A 455 13.68 -1.94 20.37
C ALA A 455 13.60 -3.41 19.90
N ASP A 456 14.09 -4.34 20.71
CA ASP A 456 14.07 -5.79 20.49
C ASP A 456 13.59 -6.53 21.73
N VAL A 457 12.93 -7.66 21.54
CA VAL A 457 12.40 -8.50 22.61
C VAL A 457 12.62 -9.99 22.34
N VAL A 458 12.76 -10.76 23.41
CA VAL A 458 12.76 -12.24 23.35
C VAL A 458 11.36 -12.71 23.74
N ALA A 459 10.53 -12.99 22.75
CA ALA A 459 9.18 -13.51 22.91
C ALA A 459 9.17 -15.06 22.89
N PRO A 460 8.07 -15.73 23.29
CA PRO A 460 7.98 -17.20 23.26
C PRO A 460 8.24 -17.84 21.89
N TRP A 461 8.09 -17.07 20.80
CA TRP A 461 8.28 -17.49 19.42
C TRP A 461 9.57 -16.95 18.78
N GLY A 462 10.47 -16.34 19.57
CA GLY A 462 11.82 -15.94 19.11
C GLY A 462 12.22 -14.52 19.49
N MET A 463 13.45 -14.16 19.13
CA MET A 463 13.98 -12.80 19.22
C MET A 463 13.47 -11.98 18.03
N LEU A 464 12.80 -10.86 18.30
CA LEU A 464 12.11 -10.05 17.30
C LEU A 464 12.19 -8.56 17.68
N PRO A 465 11.99 -7.64 16.71
CA PRO A 465 11.74 -6.24 17.03
C PRO A 465 10.55 -6.11 17.99
N GLY A 466 10.63 -5.18 18.96
CA GLY A 466 9.65 -4.99 20.02
C GLY A 466 8.20 -4.93 19.54
N PRO A 467 7.85 -4.11 18.53
CA PRO A 467 6.50 -4.05 17.98
C PRO A 467 6.04 -5.38 17.37
N VAL A 468 6.93 -6.13 16.73
CA VAL A 468 6.62 -7.45 16.15
C VAL A 468 6.38 -8.47 17.27
N GLY A 469 7.21 -8.47 18.32
CA GLY A 469 6.97 -9.26 19.52
C GLY A 469 5.69 -8.89 20.26
N LEU A 470 5.29 -7.62 20.28
CA LEU A 470 4.02 -7.21 20.89
C LEU A 470 2.80 -7.67 20.07
N SER A 471 2.92 -7.69 18.74
CA SER A 471 1.83 -8.10 17.83
C SER A 471 1.36 -9.54 18.06
N GLY A 472 2.27 -10.45 18.43
CA GLY A 472 1.90 -11.82 18.79
C GLY A 472 1.04 -11.88 20.05
N PHE A 473 1.30 -11.03 21.06
CA PHE A 473 0.44 -10.95 22.25
C PHE A 473 -0.94 -10.34 21.94
N VAL A 474 -1.01 -9.37 21.01
CA VAL A 474 -2.29 -8.86 20.52
C VAL A 474 -3.11 -9.99 19.89
N LEU A 475 -2.50 -10.79 19.01
CA LEU A 475 -3.15 -11.93 18.37
C LEU A 475 -3.70 -12.93 19.41
N GLU A 476 -2.86 -13.37 20.35
CA GLU A 476 -3.24 -14.31 21.41
C GLU A 476 -4.42 -13.78 22.25
N LEU A 477 -4.38 -12.50 22.64
CA LEU A 477 -5.45 -11.88 23.44
C LEU A 477 -6.75 -11.78 22.65
N VAL A 478 -6.70 -11.30 21.40
CA VAL A 478 -7.90 -11.09 20.58
C VAL A 478 -8.59 -12.41 20.28
N VAL A 479 -7.83 -13.43 19.91
CA VAL A 479 -8.34 -14.76 19.59
C VAL A 479 -8.96 -15.43 20.81
N HIS A 480 -8.22 -15.52 21.91
CA HIS A 480 -8.70 -16.26 23.07
C HIS A 480 -9.77 -15.52 23.87
N THR A 481 -9.85 -14.19 23.74
CA THR A 481 -10.99 -13.43 24.27
C THR A 481 -12.26 -13.73 23.47
N HIS A 482 -12.16 -13.91 22.16
CA HIS A 482 -13.29 -14.34 21.33
C HIS A 482 -13.73 -15.78 21.65
N ASP A 483 -12.76 -16.69 21.80
CA ASP A 483 -13.05 -18.07 22.22
C ASP A 483 -13.81 -18.10 23.56
N LEU A 484 -13.39 -17.26 24.52
CA LEU A 484 -14.02 -17.14 25.83
C LEU A 484 -15.43 -16.55 25.72
N ALA A 485 -15.61 -15.50 24.91
CA ALA A 485 -16.90 -14.86 24.68
C ALA A 485 -17.93 -15.84 24.10
N LEU A 486 -17.50 -16.64 23.10
CA LEU A 486 -18.34 -17.68 22.49
C LEU A 486 -18.71 -18.78 23.48
N SER A 487 -17.76 -19.19 24.34
CA SER A 487 -17.97 -20.29 25.29
C SER A 487 -18.85 -19.89 26.48
N THR A 488 -19.07 -18.59 26.69
CA THR A 488 -19.77 -18.04 27.86
C THR A 488 -21.02 -17.25 27.50
N ASP A 489 -21.47 -17.31 26.24
CA ASP A 489 -22.59 -16.55 25.70
C ASP A 489 -22.52 -15.05 26.05
N TYR A 490 -21.33 -14.46 25.86
CA TYR A 490 -21.10 -13.05 26.18
C TYR A 490 -22.02 -12.15 25.34
N PRO A 491 -22.79 -11.23 25.97
CA PRO A 491 -23.94 -10.60 25.31
C PRO A 491 -23.60 -9.39 24.44
N ASP A 492 -22.42 -8.79 24.61
CA ASP A 492 -22.06 -7.55 23.89
C ASP A 492 -21.15 -7.86 22.69
N PRO A 493 -21.26 -7.10 21.59
CA PRO A 493 -20.35 -7.25 20.46
C PRO A 493 -18.90 -6.91 20.87
N LEU A 494 -17.96 -7.72 20.37
CA LEU A 494 -16.53 -7.44 20.47
C LEU A 494 -16.10 -6.40 19.42
N ASP A 495 -15.00 -5.69 19.68
CA ASP A 495 -14.46 -4.68 18.78
C ASP A 495 -13.91 -5.32 17.50
N GLN A 496 -14.62 -5.12 16.41
CA GLN A 496 -14.30 -5.67 15.09
C GLN A 496 -12.96 -5.14 14.53
N ARG A 497 -12.47 -3.98 15.02
CA ARG A 497 -11.15 -3.45 14.65
C ARG A 497 -10.03 -4.36 15.16
N LEU A 498 -10.17 -4.90 16.38
CA LEU A 498 -9.20 -5.84 16.95
C LEU A 498 -9.12 -7.14 16.16
N ALA A 499 -10.25 -7.70 15.73
CA ALA A 499 -10.28 -8.88 14.88
C ALA A 499 -9.66 -8.63 13.50
N THR A 500 -9.97 -7.49 12.89
CA THR A 500 -9.39 -7.09 11.61
C THR A 500 -7.87 -6.93 11.70
N ALA A 501 -7.37 -6.32 12.78
CA ALA A 501 -5.94 -6.17 13.02
C ALA A 501 -5.26 -7.53 13.27
N ALA A 502 -5.86 -8.39 14.10
CA ALA A 502 -5.36 -9.73 14.38
C ALA A 502 -5.31 -10.60 13.12
N LEU A 503 -6.29 -10.50 12.21
CA LEU A 503 -6.27 -11.19 10.92
C LEU A 503 -5.05 -10.77 10.09
N ARG A 504 -4.80 -9.46 9.93
CA ARG A 504 -3.61 -8.94 9.23
C ARG A 504 -2.30 -9.38 9.88
N ILE A 505 -2.23 -9.38 11.21
CA ILE A 505 -1.06 -9.86 11.97
C ILE A 505 -0.82 -11.34 11.66
N THR A 506 -1.87 -12.16 11.69
CA THR A 506 -1.78 -13.60 11.43
C THR A 506 -1.38 -13.90 9.99
N GLU A 507 -1.93 -13.17 9.01
CA GLU A 507 -1.56 -13.29 7.58
C GLU A 507 -0.06 -13.04 7.35
N ARG A 508 0.54 -12.12 8.12
CA ARG A 508 1.97 -11.78 8.04
C ARG A 508 2.87 -12.75 8.80
N LEU A 509 2.46 -13.20 9.99
CA LEU A 509 3.28 -14.05 10.86
C LEU A 509 3.19 -15.55 10.53
N LEU A 510 2.07 -16.00 9.94
CA LEU A 510 1.79 -17.41 9.64
C LEU A 510 1.33 -17.59 8.18
N PRO A 511 2.25 -17.39 7.21
CA PRO A 511 1.96 -17.69 5.80
C PRO A 511 1.53 -19.15 5.64
N THR A 512 0.63 -19.40 4.69
CA THR A 512 -0.01 -20.71 4.45
C THR A 512 1.00 -21.85 4.22
N THR A 513 2.24 -21.52 3.83
CA THR A 513 3.37 -22.44 3.65
C THR A 513 3.90 -23.08 4.95
N LEU A 514 3.57 -22.53 6.12
CA LEU A 514 3.95 -23.08 7.44
C LEU A 514 2.86 -23.96 8.08
N ARG A 515 1.82 -24.33 7.31
CA ARG A 515 0.66 -25.10 7.81
C ARG A 515 0.73 -26.54 7.30
N GLY A 516 0.93 -27.49 8.22
CA GLY A 516 1.06 -28.92 7.96
C GLY A 516 0.86 -29.77 9.22
N THR A 517 0.93 -31.09 9.09
CA THR A 517 0.81 -32.03 10.22
C THR A 517 1.86 -31.75 11.29
N GLY A 518 1.44 -31.26 12.46
CA GLY A 518 2.31 -30.81 13.55
C GLY A 518 2.35 -29.28 13.78
N SER A 519 1.63 -28.49 12.97
CA SER A 519 1.44 -27.04 13.17
C SER A 519 0.35 -26.75 14.22
N ALA A 520 0.46 -25.61 14.92
CA ALA A 520 -0.51 -25.17 15.93
C ALA A 520 -1.87 -24.72 15.34
N PHE A 521 -1.99 -24.58 14.01
CA PHE A 521 -3.20 -24.10 13.34
C PHE A 521 -3.65 -25.05 12.23
N ALA A 522 -4.96 -25.29 12.15
CA ALA A 522 -5.57 -26.08 11.10
C ALA A 522 -5.65 -25.29 9.77
N ALA A 523 -6.01 -25.97 8.67
CA ALA A 523 -6.24 -25.33 7.38
C ALA A 523 -7.41 -24.33 7.47
N PRO A 524 -7.35 -23.17 6.78
CA PRO A 524 -8.45 -22.21 6.75
C PRO A 524 -9.78 -22.88 6.36
N GLN A 525 -10.86 -22.47 7.01
CA GLN A 525 -12.22 -22.88 6.68
C GLN A 525 -12.87 -21.87 5.72
N ALA A 526 -13.91 -22.31 5.01
CA ALA A 526 -14.71 -21.42 4.16
C ALA A 526 -15.40 -20.35 5.02
N VAL A 527 -15.38 -19.11 4.55
CA VAL A 527 -16.01 -17.97 5.21
C VAL A 527 -17.40 -17.76 4.61
N PRO A 528 -18.49 -17.73 5.40
CA PRO A 528 -19.82 -17.39 4.90
C PRO A 528 -19.89 -15.95 4.35
N ASP A 529 -20.75 -15.73 3.36
CA ASP A 529 -21.03 -14.37 2.87
C ASP A 529 -21.60 -13.49 3.99
N GLY A 530 -21.03 -12.29 4.16
CA GLY A 530 -21.43 -11.36 5.21
C GLY A 530 -20.82 -11.64 6.59
N ALA A 531 -19.92 -12.62 6.73
CA ALA A 531 -19.22 -12.89 7.99
C ALA A 531 -18.46 -11.67 8.52
N ASP A 532 -18.58 -11.43 9.82
CA ASP A 532 -17.89 -10.36 10.54
C ASP A 532 -16.38 -10.64 10.67
N ALA A 533 -15.63 -9.69 11.23
CA ALA A 533 -14.17 -9.80 11.28
C ALA A 533 -13.70 -10.95 12.19
N TYR A 534 -14.44 -11.28 13.24
CA TYR A 534 -14.12 -12.39 14.13
C TYR A 534 -14.40 -13.76 13.48
N ALA A 535 -15.50 -13.88 12.73
CA ALA A 535 -15.80 -15.08 11.96
C ALA A 535 -14.73 -15.32 10.87
N ARG A 536 -14.26 -14.25 10.19
CA ARG A 536 -13.15 -14.32 9.22
C ARG A 536 -11.83 -14.74 9.88
N LEU A 537 -11.49 -14.16 11.03
CA LEU A 537 -10.30 -14.52 11.80
C LEU A 537 -10.35 -15.98 12.24
N SER A 538 -11.48 -16.44 12.80
CA SER A 538 -11.69 -17.83 13.20
C SER A 538 -11.52 -18.80 12.03
N ALA A 539 -12.17 -18.50 10.90
CA ALA A 539 -12.04 -19.31 9.69
C ALA A 539 -10.59 -19.37 9.21
N PHE A 540 -9.87 -18.24 9.21
CA PHE A 540 -8.47 -18.19 8.81
C PHE A 540 -7.57 -19.04 9.72
N LEU A 541 -7.87 -19.12 11.02
CA LEU A 541 -7.16 -19.95 12.00
C LEU A 541 -7.59 -21.43 11.98
N GLY A 542 -8.45 -21.81 11.02
CA GLY A 542 -8.93 -23.17 10.82
C GLY A 542 -10.02 -23.60 11.81
N ARG A 543 -10.70 -22.63 12.44
CA ARG A 543 -11.84 -22.85 13.33
C ARG A 543 -13.17 -22.62 12.58
N ALA A 544 -14.25 -23.21 13.09
CA ALA A 544 -15.57 -22.99 12.53
C ALA A 544 -15.95 -21.50 12.66
N PRO A 545 -16.28 -20.79 11.56
CA PRO A 545 -16.82 -19.44 11.65
C PRO A 545 -18.21 -19.53 12.31
N ARG A 546 -18.38 -18.88 13.44
CA ARG A 546 -19.64 -18.81 14.19
C ARG A 546 -19.99 -17.38 14.49
#